data_AF-A0A918P7A8-F1
#
_entry.id   AF-A0A918P7A8-F1
#
_cell.length_a   1.000
_cell.length_b   1.000
_cell.length_c   1.000
_cell.angle_alpha   90.00
_cell.angle_beta   90.00
_cell.angle_gamma   90.00
#
_symmetry.space_group_name_H-M   'P 1'
#
loop_
_entity.id
_entity.type
_entity.pdbx_description
1 polymer ?
#
loop_
_entity_poly.entity_id
_entity_poly.type
_entity_poly.pdbx_seq_one_letter_code
_entity_poly.pdbx_strand_id
1 'polypeptide(L)'
;MYKLDKNDSAQRQLIFAALDDFCPNGALSNVFGGQYGDTPEEWALAVIDFIYNSMGLGLIEPMPCMHGFEKLNAEEVRFILIKSRESPDLEKNEDLVWDILYLHGTEKLKQATGRFKMDNWDALSLPADASFFQYINSSM
;
A
#
# COMPACT_ATOMS: atom_id res chain seq x y z
N MET A 1 -0.79 -5.76 16.24
CA MET A 1 -2.19 -5.70 15.77
C MET A 1 -2.20 -4.72 14.61
N TYR A 2 -2.60 -5.17 13.42
CA TYR A 2 -2.61 -4.32 12.23
C TYR A 2 -3.76 -3.31 12.29
N LYS A 3 -3.49 -2.07 11.85
CA LYS A 3 -4.50 -1.02 11.82
C LYS A 3 -4.14 0.04 10.78
N LEU A 4 -5.12 0.49 10.01
CA LEU A 4 -5.01 1.67 9.17
C LEU A 4 -5.74 2.84 9.81
N ASP A 5 -5.03 3.95 9.98
CA ASP A 5 -5.62 5.19 10.45
C ASP A 5 -6.37 5.92 9.33
N LYS A 6 -7.48 6.56 9.72
CA LYS A 6 -8.33 7.29 8.79
C LYS A 6 -7.59 8.50 8.23
N ASN A 7 -7.25 8.46 6.96
CA ASN A 7 -6.81 9.63 6.20
C ASN A 7 -7.13 9.47 4.70
N ASP A 8 -7.24 10.60 4.01
CA ASP A 8 -7.68 10.65 2.60
C ASP A 8 -6.71 9.89 1.69
N SER A 9 -5.40 10.01 1.93
CA SER A 9 -4.36 9.35 1.12
C SER A 9 -4.44 7.83 1.22
N ALA A 10 -4.63 7.27 2.42
CA ALA A 10 -4.76 5.84 2.63
C ALA A 10 -6.05 5.29 2.01
N GLN A 11 -7.18 5.98 2.14
CA GLN A 11 -8.41 5.55 1.47
C GLN A 11 -8.24 5.58 -0.05
N ARG A 12 -7.71 6.68 -0.58
CA ARG A 12 -7.44 6.81 -2.01
C ARG A 12 -6.52 5.70 -2.52
N GLN A 13 -5.47 5.36 -1.78
CA GLN A 13 -4.55 4.28 -2.14
C GLN A 13 -5.23 2.91 -2.11
N LEU A 14 -6.10 2.64 -1.13
CA LEU A 14 -6.89 1.41 -1.08
C LEU A 14 -7.89 1.32 -2.23
N ILE A 15 -8.54 2.43 -2.59
CA ILE A 15 -9.42 2.49 -3.77
C ILE A 15 -8.61 2.19 -5.03
N PHE A 16 -7.45 2.83 -5.19
CA PHE A 16 -6.55 2.58 -6.31
C PHE A 16 -6.16 1.10 -6.38
N ALA A 17 -5.71 0.51 -5.26
CA ALA A 17 -5.33 -0.90 -5.19
C ALA A 17 -6.48 -1.87 -5.53
N ALA A 18 -7.74 -1.47 -5.29
CA ALA A 18 -8.89 -2.27 -5.66
C ALA A 18 -9.17 -2.24 -7.18
N LEU A 19 -8.70 -1.19 -7.87
CA LEU A 19 -8.93 -0.94 -9.29
C LEU A 19 -7.75 -1.42 -10.17
N ASP A 20 -6.53 -1.29 -9.66
CA ASP A 20 -5.30 -1.54 -10.40
C ASP A 20 -4.15 -1.97 -9.46
N ASP A 21 -3.08 -2.54 -10.03
CA ASP A 21 -1.86 -2.82 -9.30
C ASP A 21 -0.99 -1.57 -9.11
N PHE A 22 -0.13 -1.58 -8.09
CA PHE A 22 0.77 -0.47 -7.80
C PHE A 22 2.10 -0.96 -7.22
N CYS A 23 3.16 -0.19 -7.44
CA CYS A 23 4.44 -0.38 -6.76
C CYS A 23 4.58 0.57 -5.56
N PRO A 24 5.45 0.26 -4.57
CA PRO A 24 5.77 1.14 -3.45
C PRO A 24 6.09 2.58 -3.87
N ASN A 25 6.84 2.77 -4.96
CA ASN A 25 7.20 4.11 -5.45
C ASN A 25 6.00 4.95 -5.94
N GLY A 26 4.93 4.29 -6.40
CA GLY A 26 3.68 4.94 -6.77
C GLY A 26 2.73 5.20 -5.60
N ALA A 27 2.99 4.61 -4.44
CA ALA A 27 2.09 4.65 -3.29
C ALA A 27 2.17 5.99 -2.55
N LEU A 28 1.01 6.48 -2.08
CA LEU A 28 0.91 7.68 -1.24
C LEU A 28 1.65 8.90 -1.81
N SER A 29 1.65 9.08 -3.14
CA SER A 29 2.42 10.13 -3.82
C SER A 29 2.06 11.57 -3.41
N ASN A 30 0.92 11.76 -2.74
CA ASN A 30 0.49 13.04 -2.18
C ASN A 30 0.91 13.25 -0.71
N VAL A 31 1.52 12.26 -0.06
CA VAL A 31 1.99 12.32 1.33
C VAL A 31 3.46 12.76 1.33
N PHE A 32 3.77 13.82 2.06
CA PHE A 32 5.11 14.46 2.11
C PHE A 32 5.72 14.82 0.74
N GLY A 33 4.90 14.95 -0.32
CA GLY A 33 5.37 15.20 -1.69
C GLY A 33 5.88 13.97 -2.44
N GLY A 34 5.70 12.76 -1.88
CA GLY A 34 6.14 11.52 -2.49
C GLY A 34 7.66 11.32 -2.46
N GLN A 35 8.16 10.46 -3.34
CA GLN A 35 9.60 10.16 -3.45
C GLN A 35 10.49 11.37 -3.79
N TYR A 36 9.91 12.44 -4.35
CA TYR A 36 10.60 13.67 -4.74
C TYR A 36 10.26 14.87 -3.84
N GLY A 37 9.58 14.61 -2.72
CA GLY A 37 9.18 15.65 -1.77
C GLY A 37 10.33 16.14 -0.89
N ASP A 38 10.00 17.05 0.04
CA ASP A 38 10.99 17.66 0.95
C ASP A 38 11.48 16.67 2.03
N THR A 39 10.70 15.63 2.34
CA THR A 39 11.03 14.60 3.35
C THR A 39 10.79 13.16 2.81
N PRO A 40 11.58 12.71 1.83
CA PRO A 40 11.38 11.41 1.17
C PRO A 40 11.55 10.21 2.12
N GLU A 41 12.34 10.33 3.19
CA GLU A 41 12.46 9.29 4.22
C GLU A 41 11.17 9.13 5.03
N GLU A 42 10.48 10.22 5.34
CA GLU A 42 9.19 10.19 6.06
C GLU A 42 8.09 9.60 5.17
N TRP A 43 8.08 9.95 3.88
CA TRP A 43 7.20 9.31 2.89
C TRP A 43 7.43 7.81 2.80
N ALA A 44 8.68 7.37 2.70
CA ALA A 44 9.00 5.96 2.58
C ALA A 44 8.54 5.16 3.81
N LEU A 45 8.73 5.70 5.01
CA LEU A 45 8.21 5.08 6.24
C LEU A 45 6.68 4.98 6.22
N ALA A 46 5.99 6.03 5.76
CA ALA A 46 4.53 6.01 5.62
C ALA A 46 4.05 4.95 4.60
N VAL A 47 4.77 4.77 3.48
CA VAL A 47 4.50 3.73 2.48
C VAL A 47 4.72 2.34 3.07
N ILE A 48 5.84 2.11 3.75
CA ILE A 48 6.16 0.82 4.40
C ILE A 48 5.08 0.47 5.43
N ASP A 49 4.69 1.41 6.28
CA ASP A 49 3.68 1.19 7.30
C ASP A 49 2.29 0.96 6.69
N PHE A 50 1.94 1.67 5.62
CA PHE A 50 0.71 1.43 4.87
C PHE A 50 0.67 0.02 4.27
N ILE A 51 1.73 -0.40 3.58
CA ILE A 51 1.82 -1.73 2.96
C ILE A 51 1.74 -2.81 4.04
N TYR A 52 2.53 -2.69 5.10
CA TYR A 52 2.57 -3.64 6.20
C TYR A 52 1.18 -3.83 6.84
N ASN A 53 0.50 -2.74 7.19
CA ASN A 53 -0.83 -2.81 7.78
C ASN A 53 -1.89 -3.32 6.81
N SER A 54 -1.84 -2.90 5.54
CA SER A 54 -2.81 -3.32 4.52
C SER A 54 -2.68 -4.81 4.21
N MET A 55 -1.45 -5.33 4.07
CA MET A 55 -1.19 -6.76 3.90
C MET A 55 -1.59 -7.55 5.15
N GLY A 56 -1.25 -7.05 6.34
CA GLY A 56 -1.62 -7.68 7.60
C GLY A 56 -3.13 -7.77 7.84
N LEU A 57 -3.91 -6.83 7.28
CA LEU A 57 -5.37 -6.87 7.25
C LEU A 57 -5.94 -7.71 6.10
N GLY A 58 -5.09 -8.26 5.23
CA GLY A 58 -5.48 -9.04 4.05
C GLY A 58 -6.17 -8.20 2.96
N LEU A 59 -5.88 -6.90 2.88
CA LEU A 59 -6.49 -5.98 1.91
C LEU A 59 -5.70 -5.92 0.60
N ILE A 60 -4.37 -6.05 0.68
CA ILE A 60 -3.49 -6.10 -0.50
C ILE A 60 -2.56 -7.30 -0.39
N GLU A 61 -2.02 -7.75 -1.52
CA GLU A 61 -1.05 -8.84 -1.59
C GLU A 61 -0.09 -8.66 -2.79
N PRO A 62 1.10 -9.29 -2.78
CA PRO A 62 2.00 -9.28 -3.93
C PRO A 62 1.33 -9.93 -5.14
N MET A 63 1.54 -9.35 -6.32
CA MET A 63 1.04 -9.91 -7.57
C MET A 63 1.51 -11.37 -7.79
N PRO A 64 0.59 -12.31 -8.11
CA PRO A 64 0.91 -13.73 -8.25
C PRO A 64 1.96 -14.09 -9.31
N CYS A 65 2.17 -13.23 -10.31
CA CYS A 65 3.12 -13.47 -11.39
C CYS A 65 4.54 -12.93 -11.12
N MET A 66 4.80 -12.39 -9.93
CA MET A 66 6.11 -11.85 -9.57
C MET A 66 7.01 -12.91 -8.94
N HIS A 67 7.79 -13.59 -9.78
CA HIS A 67 8.70 -14.64 -9.32
C HIS A 67 9.66 -14.16 -8.22
N GLY A 68 9.58 -14.79 -7.05
CA GLY A 68 10.38 -14.48 -5.87
C GLY A 68 9.67 -13.60 -4.84
N PHE A 69 8.55 -12.96 -5.20
CA PHE A 69 7.79 -12.07 -4.32
C PHE A 69 6.38 -12.59 -4.03
N GLU A 70 5.87 -13.52 -4.83
CA GLU A 70 4.46 -13.93 -4.86
C GLU A 70 3.99 -14.67 -3.59
N LYS A 71 4.91 -15.08 -2.71
CA LYS A 71 4.62 -15.79 -1.46
C LYS A 71 4.99 -15.00 -0.20
N LEU A 72 5.47 -13.77 -0.38
CA LEU A 72 5.94 -12.98 0.75
C LEU A 72 4.76 -12.51 1.60
N ASN A 73 4.91 -12.66 2.91
CA ASN A 73 3.96 -12.11 3.88
C ASN A 73 4.32 -10.65 4.24
N ALA A 74 3.46 -10.02 5.06
CA ALA A 74 3.61 -8.63 5.44
C ALA A 74 4.96 -8.31 6.14
N GLU A 75 5.45 -9.20 7.00
CA GLU A 75 6.73 -9.02 7.69
C GLU A 75 7.92 -9.13 6.73
N GLU A 76 7.86 -10.09 5.81
CA GLU A 76 8.91 -10.30 4.80
C GLU A 76 8.98 -9.12 3.83
N VAL A 77 7.84 -8.64 3.34
CA VAL A 77 7.78 -7.43 2.50
C VAL A 77 8.31 -6.22 3.25
N ARG A 78 7.86 -5.99 4.49
CA ARG A 78 8.36 -4.89 5.33
C ARG A 78 9.87 -4.95 5.53
N PHE A 79 10.40 -6.13 5.83
CA PHE A 79 11.83 -6.35 6.00
C PHE A 79 12.61 -6.02 4.72
N ILE A 80 12.15 -6.49 3.56
CA ILE A 80 12.78 -6.23 2.27
C ILE A 80 12.79 -4.73 1.95
N LEU A 81 11.66 -4.03 2.13
CA LEU A 81 11.58 -2.59 1.89
C LEU A 81 12.54 -1.81 2.80
N ILE A 82 12.59 -2.13 4.10
CA ILE A 82 13.54 -1.50 5.03
C ILE A 82 15.00 -1.77 4.61
N LYS A 83 15.34 -3.04 4.32
CA LYS A 83 16.72 -3.43 4.00
C LYS A 83 17.21 -2.88 2.67
N SER A 84 16.31 -2.70 1.70
CA SER A 84 16.64 -2.07 0.42
C SER A 84 17.15 -0.64 0.60
N ARG A 85 16.64 0.10 1.58
CA ARG A 85 17.04 1.48 1.91
C ARG A 85 18.32 1.57 2.75
N GLU A 86 18.57 0.58 3.61
CA GLU A 86 19.71 0.62 4.54
C GLU A 86 21.05 0.23 3.89
N SER A 87 21.05 -0.29 2.66
CA SER A 87 22.23 -0.88 2.05
C SER A 87 22.92 0.07 1.05
N PRO A 88 24.14 0.55 1.35
CA PRO A 88 24.87 1.50 0.50
C PRO A 88 25.28 0.94 -0.87
N ASP A 89 25.48 -0.38 -0.97
CA ASP A 89 25.82 -1.06 -2.23
C ASP A 89 24.57 -1.36 -3.09
N LEU A 90 23.38 -1.03 -2.58
CA LEU A 90 22.07 -1.35 -3.12
C LEU A 90 21.27 -0.10 -3.52
N GLU A 91 21.87 1.06 -3.75
CA GLU A 91 21.16 2.21 -4.38
C GLU A 91 20.49 1.79 -5.71
N LYS A 92 21.03 0.79 -6.42
CA LYS A 92 20.40 0.18 -7.60
C LYS A 92 19.28 -0.83 -7.30
N ASN A 93 19.12 -1.21 -6.04
CA ASN A 93 18.20 -2.24 -5.57
C ASN A 93 17.04 -1.66 -4.74
N GLU A 94 17.17 -0.46 -4.16
CA GLU A 94 16.01 0.28 -3.64
C GLU A 94 15.04 0.61 -4.78
N ASP A 95 15.48 1.39 -5.78
CA ASP A 95 14.66 1.70 -6.96
C ASP A 95 14.13 0.42 -7.61
N LEU A 96 14.98 -0.60 -7.75
CA LEU A 96 14.54 -1.87 -8.32
C LEU A 96 13.45 -2.52 -7.48
N VAL A 97 13.63 -2.74 -6.17
CA VAL A 97 12.62 -3.38 -5.32
C VAL A 97 11.34 -2.56 -5.25
N TRP A 98 11.47 -1.24 -5.14
CA TRP A 98 10.34 -0.32 -5.00
C TRP A 98 9.60 -0.08 -6.33
N ASP A 99 10.20 -0.40 -7.48
CA ASP A 99 9.56 -0.38 -8.80
C ASP A 99 9.10 -1.76 -9.29
N ILE A 100 9.75 -2.86 -8.90
CA ILE A 100 9.38 -4.22 -9.35
C ILE A 100 8.38 -4.92 -8.44
N LEU A 101 8.29 -4.53 -7.17
CA LEU A 101 7.29 -5.10 -6.25
C LEU A 101 5.93 -4.49 -6.56
N TYR A 102 5.09 -5.23 -7.28
CA TYR A 102 3.71 -4.87 -7.53
C TYR A 102 2.75 -5.52 -6.53
N LEU A 103 1.88 -4.71 -5.97
CA LEU A 103 0.84 -5.07 -5.03
C LEU A 103 -0.52 -4.83 -5.68
N HIS A 104 -1.50 -5.68 -5.38
CA HIS A 104 -2.87 -5.47 -5.82
C HIS A 104 -3.85 -5.71 -4.68
N GLY A 105 -5.06 -5.19 -4.84
CA GLY A 105 -6.17 -5.43 -3.93
C GLY A 105 -6.64 -6.88 -3.97
N THR A 106 -6.85 -7.45 -2.78
CA THR A 106 -7.45 -8.77 -2.62
C THR A 106 -8.97 -8.72 -2.89
N GLU A 107 -9.61 -9.88 -3.01
CA GLU A 107 -11.07 -9.96 -3.07
C GLU A 107 -11.75 -9.35 -1.84
N LYS A 108 -11.11 -9.40 -0.66
CA LYS A 108 -11.60 -8.74 0.55
C LYS A 108 -11.69 -7.23 0.36
N LEU A 109 -10.65 -6.62 -0.23
CA LEU A 109 -10.67 -5.19 -0.51
C LEU A 109 -11.70 -4.81 -1.56
N LYS A 110 -11.82 -5.58 -2.64
CA LYS A 110 -12.83 -5.35 -3.69
C LYS A 110 -14.27 -5.43 -3.15
N GLN A 111 -14.54 -6.39 -2.26
CA GLN A 111 -15.83 -6.46 -1.57
C GLN A 111 -16.07 -5.26 -0.65
N ALA A 112 -15.03 -4.82 0.07
CA ALA A 112 -15.10 -3.63 0.91
C ALA A 112 -15.40 -2.38 0.08
N THR A 113 -14.63 -2.11 -0.99
CA THR A 113 -14.86 -0.94 -1.84
C THR A 113 -16.22 -1.00 -2.53
N GLY A 114 -16.65 -2.17 -3.04
CA GLY A 114 -17.98 -2.35 -3.62
C GLY A 114 -19.12 -2.06 -2.63
N ARG A 115 -19.00 -2.51 -1.37
CA ARG A 115 -19.98 -2.24 -0.30
C ARG A 115 -20.17 -0.74 -0.05
N PHE A 116 -19.09 0.03 -0.13
CA PHE A 116 -19.09 1.47 0.10
C PHE A 116 -19.21 2.30 -1.18
N LYS A 117 -19.44 1.66 -2.35
CA LYS A 117 -19.53 2.29 -3.68
C LYS A 117 -18.26 3.07 -4.07
N MET A 118 -17.11 2.53 -3.68
CA MET A 118 -15.77 3.07 -3.93
C MET A 118 -14.99 2.25 -4.97
N ASP A 119 -15.67 1.46 -5.78
CA ASP A 119 -15.14 0.52 -6.77
C ASP A 119 -15.03 1.14 -8.18
N ASN A 120 -14.75 2.44 -8.26
CA ASN A 120 -14.63 3.19 -9.50
C ASN A 120 -13.63 4.35 -9.37
N TRP A 121 -13.14 4.84 -10.50
CA TRP A 121 -12.12 5.91 -10.54
C TRP A 121 -12.59 7.24 -9.95
N ASP A 122 -13.89 7.55 -10.01
CA ASP A 122 -14.43 8.79 -9.43
C ASP A 122 -14.29 8.81 -7.90
N ALA A 123 -14.30 7.62 -7.27
CA ALA A 123 -14.15 7.46 -5.84
C ALA A 123 -12.79 7.90 -5.29
N LEU A 124 -11.75 8.03 -6.14
CA LEU A 124 -10.44 8.55 -5.73
C LEU A 124 -10.49 10.00 -5.21
N SER A 125 -11.57 10.74 -5.52
CA SER A 125 -11.80 12.11 -5.06
C SER A 125 -12.60 12.19 -3.75
N LEU A 126 -13.09 11.06 -3.23
CA LEU A 126 -13.89 11.04 -2.01
C LEU A 126 -13.03 11.27 -0.76
N PRO A 127 -13.52 12.06 0.21
CA PRO A 127 -12.86 12.18 1.51
C PRO A 127 -12.92 10.87 2.28
N ALA A 128 -12.03 10.71 3.25
CA ALA A 128 -11.97 9.51 4.09
C ALA A 128 -13.29 9.27 4.84
N ASP A 129 -13.84 8.08 4.66
CA ASP A 129 -15.06 7.59 5.30
C ASP A 129 -14.70 6.77 6.55
N ALA A 130 -15.15 7.24 7.72
CA ALA A 130 -14.87 6.57 8.98
C ALA A 130 -15.48 5.16 9.06
N SER A 131 -16.64 4.94 8.45
CA SER A 131 -17.32 3.64 8.41
C SER A 131 -16.57 2.64 7.53
N PHE A 132 -15.93 3.11 6.45
CA PHE A 132 -15.05 2.27 5.62
C PHE A 132 -13.84 1.78 6.45
N PHE A 133 -13.12 2.70 7.11
CA PHE A 133 -11.99 2.34 7.96
C PHE A 133 -12.38 1.43 9.14
N GLN A 134 -13.55 1.67 9.75
CA GLN A 134 -14.05 0.79 10.80
C GLN A 134 -14.31 -0.62 10.27
N TYR A 135 -14.89 -0.74 9.08
CA TYR A 135 -15.19 -2.04 8.45
C TYR A 135 -13.91 -2.84 8.15
N ILE A 136 -12.93 -2.23 7.48
CA ILE A 136 -11.70 -2.92 7.09
C ILE A 136 -10.83 -3.31 8.30
N ASN A 137 -10.82 -2.50 9.36
CA ASN A 137 -10.05 -2.78 10.58
C ASN A 137 -10.73 -3.82 11.50
N SER A 138 -12.06 -3.97 11.43
CA SER A 138 -12.82 -4.90 12.30
C SER A 138 -12.98 -6.30 11.71
N SER A 139 -12.60 -6.50 10.45
CA SER A 139 -12.77 -7.78 9.74
C SER A 139 -11.61 -8.76 10.03
N MET A 140 -11.19 -8.86 11.30
CA MET A 140 -10.25 -9.87 11.83
C MET A 140 -11.01 -10.93 12.60
#